data_AF-G5Q967-F1
#
_entry.id   AF-G5Q967-F1
#
_cell.length_a   1.000
_cell.length_b   1.000
_cell.length_c   1.000
_cell.angle_alpha   90.00
_cell.angle_beta   90.00
_cell.angle_gamma   90.00
#
_symmetry.space_group_name_H-M   'P 1'
#
loop_
_entity.id
_entity.type
_entity.pdbx_description
1 polymer ?
#
loop_
_entity_poly.entity_id
_entity_poly.type
_entity_poly.pdbx_seq_one_letter_code
_entity_poly.pdbx_strand_id
1 'polypeptide(L)'
;MTQENDVKRPIQELEHDPIQKIETQPHDAPEKNEKANQALHSVTSLVQKIQRQPMVAHLIRATERFNDRLGNQFGAAITYFSFLSMIPIMMVSFAAAGFILASHPNLLEDIFSKILMNVSDPTLASTLKNTINTAVQQRTTVGLVGLGIALYSGVNWMGNLREAIRAQSRDVWERKPQDQEKIWLKYLRDFISLIGLLIALIITLSITSIAGSAQQMIISALYLDSIEW
;
A
#
# COMPACT_ATOMS: atom_id res chain seq x y z
N MET A 1 52.72 -20.67 -46.89
CA MET A 1 52.22 -20.29 -45.55
C MET A 1 53.40 -19.65 -44.84
N THR A 2 53.49 -18.37 -44.51
CA THR A 2 52.62 -17.19 -44.62
C THR A 2 53.59 -16.00 -44.41
N GLN A 3 53.54 -14.95 -45.23
CA GLN A 3 54.33 -13.73 -45.00
C GLN A 3 53.69 -12.94 -43.86
N GLU A 4 54.45 -12.63 -42.81
CA GLU A 4 54.03 -11.74 -41.73
C GLU A 4 54.59 -10.33 -42.00
N ASN A 5 53.71 -9.44 -42.45
CA ASN A 5 54.00 -8.02 -42.66
C ASN A 5 53.90 -7.29 -41.33
N ASP A 6 55.04 -6.92 -40.73
CA ASP A 6 55.06 -6.09 -39.53
C ASP A 6 55.29 -4.62 -39.92
N VAL A 7 54.19 -3.88 -40.00
CA VAL A 7 54.14 -2.45 -40.32
C VAL A 7 54.61 -1.65 -39.10
N LYS A 8 55.85 -1.12 -39.12
CA LYS A 8 56.29 -0.12 -38.16
C LYS A 8 55.46 1.16 -38.31
N ARG A 9 54.61 1.47 -37.33
CA ARG A 9 53.93 2.76 -37.24
C ARG A 9 54.95 3.86 -36.88
N PRO A 10 54.96 5.01 -37.59
CA PRO A 10 55.81 6.14 -37.20
C PRO A 10 55.29 6.76 -35.90
N ILE A 11 56.15 6.85 -34.89
CA ILE A 11 55.94 7.67 -33.70
C ILE A 11 56.22 9.12 -34.08
N GLN A 12 55.16 9.94 -34.13
CA GLN A 12 55.27 11.37 -34.30
C GLN A 12 55.60 11.97 -32.94
N GLU A 13 56.85 12.42 -32.74
CA GLU A 13 57.22 13.21 -31.57
C GLU A 13 56.45 14.54 -31.63
N LEU A 14 55.45 14.70 -30.75
CA LEU A 14 54.84 16.00 -30.53
C LEU A 14 55.87 16.88 -29.81
N GLU A 15 56.28 17.97 -30.45
CA GLU A 15 57.03 19.06 -29.82
C GLU A 15 56.11 19.72 -28.78
N HIS A 16 56.46 19.64 -27.50
CA HIS A 16 55.65 20.21 -26.41
C HIS A 16 56.12 21.64 -26.15
N ASP A 17 55.25 22.63 -26.41
CA ASP A 17 55.47 23.98 -25.91
C ASP A 17 55.53 23.99 -24.38
N PRO A 18 56.41 24.79 -23.75
CA PRO A 18 56.52 24.83 -22.31
C PRO A 18 55.20 25.33 -21.68
N ILE A 19 54.72 24.58 -20.68
CA ILE A 19 53.45 24.86 -20.01
C ILE A 19 53.42 26.30 -19.49
N GLN A 20 52.48 27.09 -20.02
CA GLN A 20 52.22 28.45 -19.55
C GLN A 20 51.83 28.38 -18.07
N LYS A 21 52.66 28.94 -17.20
CA LYS A 21 52.46 28.94 -15.76
C LYS A 21 51.21 29.78 -15.48
N ILE A 22 50.10 29.12 -15.14
CA ILE A 22 48.88 29.79 -14.70
C ILE A 22 49.25 30.57 -13.44
N GLU A 23 49.32 31.90 -13.58
CA GLU A 23 49.51 32.81 -12.46
C GLU A 23 48.26 32.70 -11.58
N THR A 24 48.39 32.00 -10.46
CA THR A 24 47.31 31.86 -9.48
C THR A 24 46.99 33.23 -8.92
N GLN A 25 45.92 33.85 -9.43
CA GLN A 25 45.26 34.96 -8.75
C GLN A 25 44.90 34.54 -7.32
N PRO A 26 45.01 35.43 -6.32
CA PRO A 26 44.59 35.14 -4.96
C PRO A 26 43.09 34.85 -4.99
N HIS A 27 42.73 33.59 -4.77
CA HIS A 27 41.34 33.17 -4.65
C HIS A 27 40.80 33.77 -3.34
N ASP A 28 39.82 34.68 -3.42
CA ASP A 28 39.01 35.18 -2.30
C ASP A 28 38.13 34.05 -1.69
N ALA A 29 38.75 32.99 -1.19
CA ALA A 29 38.12 31.76 -0.73
C ALA A 29 38.23 31.42 0.78
N PRO A 30 38.91 32.16 1.69
CA PRO A 30 38.96 31.75 3.10
C PRO A 30 37.63 32.01 3.83
N GLU A 31 37.04 33.20 3.70
CA GLU A 31 35.84 33.57 4.49
C GLU A 31 34.59 32.73 4.16
N LYS A 32 34.40 32.35 2.90
CA LYS A 32 33.21 31.60 2.45
C LYS A 32 33.27 30.15 2.94
N ASN A 33 34.47 29.57 3.01
CA ASN A 33 34.70 28.21 3.46
C ASN A 33 34.60 28.11 5.00
N GLU A 34 35.06 29.12 5.74
CA GLU A 34 34.89 29.21 7.19
C GLU A 34 33.42 29.32 7.61
N LYS A 35 32.63 30.19 6.97
CA LYS A 35 31.18 30.34 7.25
C LYS A 35 30.41 29.06 6.94
N ALA A 36 30.75 28.38 5.84
CA ALA A 36 30.16 27.09 5.50
C ALA A 36 30.49 26.00 6.55
N ASN A 37 31.75 25.91 6.97
CA ASN A 37 32.16 24.96 8.01
C ASN A 37 31.53 25.25 9.38
N GLN A 38 31.37 26.51 9.75
CA GLN A 38 30.67 26.91 10.98
C GLN A 38 29.18 26.52 10.95
N ALA A 39 28.52 26.72 9.80
CA ALA A 39 27.13 26.30 9.60
C ALA A 39 26.97 24.77 9.64
N LEU A 40 27.90 24.02 9.04
CA LEU A 40 27.90 22.56 9.12
C LEU A 40 28.10 22.06 10.55
N HIS A 41 29.02 22.68 11.31
CA HIS A 41 29.25 22.35 12.72
C HIS A 41 28.04 22.65 13.60
N SER A 42 27.37 23.79 13.40
CA SER A 42 26.18 24.15 14.17
C SER A 42 25.03 23.17 13.90
N VAL A 43 24.77 22.84 12.63
CA VAL A 43 23.78 21.84 12.23
C VAL A 43 24.11 20.47 12.84
N THR A 44 25.37 20.03 12.75
CA THR A 44 25.81 18.74 13.32
C THR A 44 25.63 18.69 14.84
N SER A 45 25.93 19.78 15.55
CA SER A 45 25.77 19.88 17.00
C SER A 45 24.30 19.88 17.43
N LEU A 46 23.42 20.52 16.65
CA LEU A 46 21.98 20.51 16.87
C LEU A 46 21.39 19.13 16.63
N VAL A 47 21.81 18.45 15.55
CA VAL A 47 21.42 17.06 15.27
C VAL A 47 21.86 16.15 16.41
N GLN A 48 23.11 16.24 16.89
CA GLN A 48 23.57 15.44 18.03
C GLN A 48 22.77 15.74 19.31
N LYS A 49 22.41 16.99 19.58
CA LYS A 49 21.63 17.37 20.77
C LYS A 49 20.20 16.83 20.70
N ILE A 50 19.59 16.85 19.51
CA ILE A 50 18.26 16.29 19.25
C ILE A 50 18.29 14.76 19.33
N GLN A 51 19.29 14.10 18.73
CA GLN A 51 19.48 12.65 18.80
C GLN A 51 19.73 12.15 20.23
N ARG A 52 20.29 12.99 21.11
CA ARG A 52 20.48 12.66 22.53
C ARG A 52 19.19 12.64 23.35
N GLN A 53 18.08 13.20 22.85
CA GLN A 53 16.81 13.05 23.54
C GLN A 53 16.36 11.58 23.51
N PRO A 54 15.92 11.01 24.64
CA PRO A 54 15.63 9.58 24.74
C PRO A 54 14.51 9.14 23.78
N MET A 55 13.49 9.98 23.57
CA MET A 55 12.41 9.71 22.61
C MET A 55 12.92 9.67 21.17
N VAL A 56 13.75 10.64 20.77
CA VAL A 56 14.31 10.71 19.42
C VAL A 56 15.27 9.54 19.18
N ALA A 57 16.14 9.25 20.14
CA ALA A 57 17.02 8.08 20.08
C ALA A 57 16.23 6.78 19.97
N HIS A 58 15.10 6.65 20.66
CA HIS A 58 14.24 5.48 20.55
C HIS A 58 13.58 5.39 19.17
N LEU A 59 13.06 6.50 18.63
CA LEU A 59 12.46 6.55 17.30
C LEU A 59 13.45 6.21 16.19
N ILE A 60 14.69 6.72 16.28
CA ILE A 60 15.77 6.40 15.33
C ILE A 60 16.06 4.90 15.37
N ARG A 61 16.30 4.33 16.56
CA ARG A 61 16.54 2.88 16.71
C ARG A 61 15.36 2.03 16.21
N ALA A 62 14.13 2.48 16.44
CA ALA A 62 12.94 1.80 15.92
C ALA A 62 12.89 1.83 14.40
N THR A 63 13.29 2.94 13.79
CA THR A 63 13.33 3.13 12.33
C THR A 63 14.46 2.31 11.69
N GLU A 64 15.64 2.30 12.31
CA GLU A 64 16.76 1.43 11.92
C GLU A 64 16.34 -0.04 11.98
N ARG A 65 15.77 -0.49 13.11
CA ARG A 65 15.26 -1.86 13.26
C ARG A 65 14.18 -2.21 12.22
N PHE A 66 13.29 -1.27 11.90
CA PHE A 66 12.26 -1.46 10.88
C PHE A 66 12.88 -1.67 9.49
N ASN A 67 13.86 -0.84 9.12
CA ASN A 67 14.56 -0.93 7.84
C ASN A 67 15.44 -2.19 7.73
N ASP A 68 16.19 -2.53 8.78
CA ASP A 68 17.03 -3.73 8.84
C ASP A 68 16.22 -5.01 8.69
N ARG A 69 14.94 -4.97 9.05
CA ARG A 69 13.99 -6.10 8.98
C ARG A 69 13.04 -6.02 7.77
N LEU A 70 13.48 -5.35 6.71
CA LEU A 70 12.75 -5.26 5.45
C LEU A 70 11.34 -4.66 5.59
N GLY A 71 11.13 -3.75 6.55
CA GLY A 71 9.82 -3.17 6.84
C GLY A 71 9.20 -2.46 5.63
N ASN A 72 10.01 -1.73 4.86
CA ASN A 72 9.55 -1.07 3.62
C ASN A 72 9.10 -2.10 2.57
N GLN A 73 9.85 -3.20 2.40
CA GLN A 73 9.52 -4.25 1.44
C GLN A 73 8.26 -5.00 1.85
N PHE A 74 8.08 -5.27 3.15
CA PHE A 74 6.81 -5.82 3.65
C PHE A 74 5.66 -4.86 3.42
N GLY A 75 5.83 -3.57 3.71
CA GLY A 75 4.83 -2.55 3.42
C GLY A 75 4.42 -2.56 1.95
N ALA A 76 5.39 -2.55 1.03
CA ALA A 76 5.17 -2.61 -0.41
C ALA A 76 4.48 -3.92 -0.85
N ALA A 77 4.84 -5.06 -0.26
CA ALA A 77 4.19 -6.33 -0.55
C ALA A 77 2.73 -6.33 -0.08
N ILE A 78 2.45 -5.82 1.12
CA ILE A 78 1.08 -5.75 1.66
C ILE A 78 0.21 -4.80 0.85
N THR A 79 0.72 -3.63 0.41
CA THR A 79 -0.06 -2.74 -0.47
C THR A 79 -0.36 -3.40 -1.81
N TYR A 80 0.61 -4.09 -2.42
CA TYR A 80 0.42 -4.85 -3.66
C TYR A 80 -0.65 -5.93 -3.51
N PHE A 81 -0.56 -6.77 -2.48
CA PHE A 81 -1.56 -7.83 -2.24
C PHE A 81 -2.94 -7.26 -1.89
N SER A 82 -3.00 -6.13 -1.19
CA SER A 82 -4.27 -5.46 -0.86
C SER A 82 -4.94 -4.93 -2.13
N PHE A 83 -4.19 -4.27 -3.00
CA PHE A 83 -4.68 -3.78 -4.29
C PHE A 83 -5.19 -4.92 -5.18
N LEU A 84 -4.42 -6.00 -5.31
CA LEU A 84 -4.85 -7.18 -6.07
C LEU A 84 -6.12 -7.83 -5.48
N SER A 85 -6.27 -7.83 -4.16
CA SER A 85 -7.45 -8.39 -3.49
C SER A 85 -8.71 -7.53 -3.66
N MET A 86 -8.58 -6.27 -4.08
CA MET A 86 -9.71 -5.39 -4.36
C MET A 86 -10.64 -5.98 -5.44
N ILE A 87 -10.06 -6.56 -6.49
CA ILE A 87 -10.84 -7.08 -7.63
C ILE A 87 -11.74 -8.25 -7.20
N PRO A 88 -11.22 -9.33 -6.57
CA PRO A 88 -12.07 -10.41 -6.09
C PRO A 88 -13.10 -9.98 -5.04
N ILE A 89 -12.72 -9.06 -4.13
CA ILE A 89 -13.65 -8.52 -3.13
C ILE A 89 -14.81 -7.78 -3.82
N MET A 90 -14.53 -6.97 -4.84
CA MET A 90 -15.56 -6.32 -5.64
C MET A 90 -16.41 -7.34 -6.39
N MET A 91 -15.84 -8.40 -6.95
CA MET A 91 -16.60 -9.48 -7.61
C MET A 91 -17.57 -10.16 -6.65
N VAL A 92 -17.11 -10.51 -5.44
CA VAL A 92 -17.96 -11.11 -4.40
C VAL A 92 -19.06 -10.15 -3.96
N SER A 93 -18.73 -8.87 -3.79
CA SER A 93 -19.71 -7.83 -3.43
C SER A 93 -20.76 -7.62 -4.52
N PHE A 94 -20.33 -7.58 -5.77
CA PHE A 94 -21.20 -7.47 -6.95
C PHE A 94 -22.13 -8.67 -7.09
N ALA A 95 -21.61 -9.88 -6.89
CA ALA A 95 -22.41 -11.10 -6.86
C ALA A 95 -23.41 -11.10 -5.70
N ALA A 96 -23.00 -10.69 -4.50
CA ALA A 96 -23.88 -10.56 -3.34
C ALA A 96 -25.03 -9.59 -3.61
N ALA A 97 -24.73 -8.41 -4.18
CA ALA A 97 -25.75 -7.48 -4.64
C ALA A 97 -26.67 -8.12 -5.70
N GLY A 98 -26.11 -8.83 -6.68
CA GLY A 98 -26.87 -9.56 -7.70
C GLY A 98 -27.81 -10.62 -7.11
N PHE A 99 -27.41 -11.34 -6.05
CA PHE A 99 -28.27 -12.27 -5.33
C PHE A 99 -29.38 -11.55 -4.57
N ILE A 100 -29.07 -10.49 -3.82
CA ILE A 100 -30.06 -9.68 -3.09
C ILE A 100 -31.11 -9.13 -4.05
N LEU A 101 -30.67 -8.59 -5.18
CA LEU A 101 -31.53 -7.96 -6.18
C LEU A 101 -32.35 -8.99 -6.96
N ALA A 102 -31.78 -10.16 -7.27
CA ALA A 102 -32.53 -11.28 -7.86
C ALA A 102 -33.65 -11.78 -6.94
N SER A 103 -33.45 -11.70 -5.61
CA SER A 103 -34.44 -12.11 -4.62
C SER A 103 -35.53 -11.06 -4.36
N HIS A 104 -35.35 -9.81 -4.78
CA HIS A 104 -36.29 -8.72 -4.55
C HIS A 104 -36.58 -7.94 -5.85
N PRO A 105 -37.49 -8.44 -6.71
CA PRO A 105 -37.78 -7.82 -8.01
C PRO A 105 -38.29 -6.37 -7.89
N ASN A 106 -39.04 -6.05 -6.83
CA ASN A 106 -39.54 -4.68 -6.61
C ASN A 106 -38.40 -3.68 -6.32
N LEU A 107 -37.35 -4.09 -5.58
CA LEU A 107 -36.18 -3.24 -5.33
C LEU A 107 -35.40 -2.95 -6.63
N LEU A 108 -35.38 -3.92 -7.54
CA LEU A 108 -34.71 -3.80 -8.83
C LEU A 108 -35.41 -2.78 -9.74
N GLU A 109 -36.75 -2.82 -9.79
CA GLU A 109 -37.55 -1.84 -10.51
C GLU A 109 -37.42 -0.43 -9.93
N ASP A 110 -37.42 -0.29 -8.60
CA ASP A 110 -37.22 1.00 -7.92
C ASP A 110 -35.83 1.59 -8.16
N ILE A 111 -34.78 0.78 -8.19
CA ILE A 111 -33.42 1.24 -8.52
C ILE A 111 -33.38 1.73 -9.97
N PHE A 112 -33.98 0.99 -10.91
CA PHE A 112 -33.98 1.41 -12.31
C PHE A 112 -34.82 2.67 -12.56
N SER A 113 -35.99 2.80 -11.94
CA SER A 113 -36.79 4.01 -12.05
C SER A 113 -36.04 5.22 -11.48
N LYS A 114 -35.37 5.08 -10.33
CA LYS A 114 -34.51 6.14 -9.76
C LYS A 114 -33.31 6.50 -10.64
N ILE A 115 -32.65 5.51 -11.26
CA ILE A 115 -31.55 5.78 -12.19
C ILE A 115 -32.04 6.58 -13.39
N LEU A 116 -33.17 6.18 -13.99
CA LEU A 116 -33.75 6.86 -15.15
C LEU A 116 -34.26 8.29 -14.83
N MET A 117 -34.68 8.54 -13.59
CA MET A 117 -35.11 9.88 -13.16
C MET A 117 -33.95 10.81 -12.78
N ASN A 118 -32.82 10.29 -12.28
CA ASN A 118 -31.71 11.09 -11.77
C ASN A 118 -30.52 11.20 -12.73
N VAL A 119 -30.43 10.33 -13.75
CA VAL A 119 -29.35 10.35 -14.74
C VAL A 119 -29.89 10.90 -16.06
N SER A 120 -29.59 12.18 -16.32
CA SER A 120 -30.05 12.89 -17.53
C SER A 120 -29.39 12.39 -18.82
N ASP A 121 -28.26 11.67 -18.73
CA ASP A 121 -27.57 11.08 -19.89
C ASP A 121 -28.09 9.66 -20.17
N PRO A 122 -28.76 9.43 -21.33
CA PRO A 122 -29.26 8.11 -21.72
C PRO A 122 -28.18 7.02 -21.82
N THR A 123 -26.93 7.40 -22.14
CA THR A 123 -25.80 6.47 -22.28
C THR A 123 -25.36 5.94 -20.92
N LEU A 124 -25.25 6.81 -19.93
CA LEU A 124 -24.94 6.43 -18.56
C LEU A 124 -26.08 5.59 -17.96
N ALA A 125 -27.34 5.99 -18.17
CA ALA A 125 -28.49 5.24 -17.68
C ALA A 125 -28.56 3.81 -18.27
N SER A 126 -28.34 3.66 -19.58
CA SER A 126 -28.29 2.35 -20.23
C SER A 126 -27.11 1.49 -19.78
N THR A 127 -25.93 2.11 -19.57
CA THR A 127 -24.75 1.42 -19.02
C THR A 127 -25.03 0.88 -17.62
N LEU A 128 -25.55 1.72 -16.72
CA LEU A 128 -25.94 1.31 -15.36
C LEU A 128 -26.97 0.17 -15.38
N LYS A 129 -27.98 0.27 -16.25
CA LYS A 129 -29.00 -0.78 -16.42
C LYS A 129 -28.38 -2.11 -16.85
N ASN A 130 -27.49 -2.07 -17.84
CA ASN A 130 -26.78 -3.25 -18.31
C ASN A 130 -25.87 -3.84 -17.24
N THR A 131 -25.16 -3.01 -16.48
CA THR A 131 -24.30 -3.47 -15.38
C THR A 131 -25.10 -4.19 -14.30
N ILE A 132 -26.24 -3.63 -13.85
CA ILE A 132 -27.11 -4.26 -12.85
C ILE A 132 -27.70 -5.56 -13.39
N ASN A 133 -28.19 -5.57 -14.64
CA ASN A 133 -28.73 -6.78 -15.26
C ASN A 133 -27.66 -7.87 -15.37
N THR A 134 -26.44 -7.51 -15.76
CA THR A 134 -25.28 -8.41 -15.79
C THR A 134 -24.98 -8.95 -14.39
N ALA A 135 -25.03 -8.11 -13.36
CA ALA A 135 -24.86 -8.52 -11.96
C ALA A 135 -25.83 -9.61 -11.57
N VAL A 136 -27.11 -9.43 -11.90
CA VAL A 136 -28.17 -10.37 -11.60
C VAL A 136 -28.02 -11.65 -12.42
N GLN A 137 -27.81 -11.56 -13.73
CA GLN A 137 -27.74 -12.73 -14.61
C GLN A 137 -26.50 -13.59 -14.34
N GLN A 138 -25.35 -12.97 -14.11
CA GLN A 138 -24.07 -13.67 -13.90
C GLN A 138 -23.70 -13.86 -12.43
N ARG A 139 -24.60 -13.53 -11.48
CA ARG A 139 -24.35 -13.58 -10.01
C ARG A 139 -23.68 -14.85 -9.54
N THR A 140 -24.10 -16.02 -10.03
CA THR A 140 -23.57 -17.31 -9.60
C THR A 140 -22.14 -17.52 -10.11
N THR A 141 -21.89 -17.28 -11.40
CA THR A 141 -20.57 -17.46 -12.00
C THR A 141 -19.56 -16.46 -11.42
N VAL A 142 -19.92 -15.18 -11.39
CA VAL A 142 -19.06 -14.12 -10.83
C VAL A 142 -18.85 -14.34 -9.33
N GLY A 143 -19.89 -14.78 -8.61
CA GLY A 143 -19.81 -15.08 -7.19
C GLY A 143 -18.89 -16.25 -6.88
N LEU A 144 -19.00 -17.37 -7.58
CA LEU A 144 -18.15 -18.55 -7.36
C LEU A 144 -16.69 -18.28 -7.76
N VAL A 145 -16.46 -17.68 -8.93
CA VAL A 145 -15.11 -17.34 -9.39
C VAL A 145 -14.49 -16.28 -8.47
N GLY A 146 -15.24 -15.22 -8.16
CA GLY A 146 -14.82 -14.16 -7.25
C GLY A 146 -14.48 -14.71 -5.88
N LEU A 147 -15.33 -15.58 -5.31
CA LEU A 147 -15.10 -16.19 -4.00
C LEU A 147 -13.87 -17.11 -4.02
N GLY A 148 -13.70 -17.94 -5.06
CA GLY A 148 -12.53 -18.80 -5.20
C GLY A 148 -11.23 -18.01 -5.24
N ILE A 149 -11.18 -16.95 -6.05
CA ILE A 149 -10.01 -16.07 -6.14
C ILE A 149 -9.83 -15.29 -4.84
N ALA A 150 -10.89 -14.78 -4.23
CA ALA A 150 -10.84 -14.02 -2.97
C ALA A 150 -10.33 -14.87 -1.80
N LEU A 151 -10.72 -16.13 -1.72
CA LEU A 151 -10.21 -17.05 -0.70
C LEU A 151 -8.73 -17.33 -0.93
N TYR A 152 -8.32 -17.60 -2.17
CA TYR A 152 -6.92 -17.81 -2.51
C TYR A 152 -6.06 -16.58 -2.20
N SER A 153 -6.48 -15.40 -2.67
CA SER A 153 -5.75 -14.14 -2.47
C SER A 153 -5.77 -13.73 -1.00
N GLY A 154 -6.89 -13.88 -0.31
CA GLY A 154 -7.07 -13.52 1.09
C GLY A 154 -6.21 -14.37 2.03
N VAL A 155 -6.16 -15.69 1.82
CA VAL A 155 -5.28 -16.57 2.61
C VAL A 155 -3.81 -16.23 2.38
N ASN A 156 -3.43 -15.95 1.13
CA ASN A 156 -2.07 -15.51 0.81
C ASN A 156 -1.74 -14.14 1.45
N TRP A 157 -2.66 -13.18 1.40
CA TRP A 157 -2.51 -11.88 2.06
C TRP A 157 -2.33 -12.02 3.57
N MET A 158 -3.16 -12.84 4.23
CA MET A 158 -3.06 -13.11 5.66
C MET A 158 -1.73 -13.75 6.03
N GLY A 159 -1.26 -14.70 5.21
CA GLY A 159 0.03 -15.35 5.37
C GLY A 159 1.20 -14.38 5.29
N ASN A 160 1.18 -13.45 4.32
CA ASN A 160 2.19 -12.41 4.15
C ASN A 160 2.13 -11.37 5.28
N LEU A 161 0.94 -10.94 5.70
CA LEU A 161 0.75 -10.00 6.79
C LEU A 161 1.27 -10.58 8.12
N ARG A 162 0.92 -11.82 8.42
CA ARG A 162 1.42 -12.52 9.61
C ARG A 162 2.94 -12.62 9.58
N GLU A 163 3.52 -12.91 8.42
CA GLU A 163 4.97 -12.99 8.30
C GLU A 163 5.62 -11.63 8.51
N ALA A 164 5.09 -10.55 7.92
CA ALA A 164 5.55 -9.19 8.12
C ALA A 164 5.47 -8.77 9.61
N ILE A 165 4.38 -9.10 10.29
CA ILE A 165 4.22 -8.82 11.73
C ILE A 165 5.25 -9.61 12.55
N ARG A 166 5.42 -10.92 12.27
CA ARG A 166 6.40 -11.76 12.98
C ARG A 166 7.84 -11.29 12.76
N ALA A 167 8.16 -10.92 11.54
CA ALA A 167 9.41 -10.29 11.14
C ALA A 167 9.74 -9.08 12.01
N GLN A 168 8.76 -8.21 12.24
CA GLN A 168 8.93 -7.01 13.06
C GLN A 168 8.84 -7.29 14.56
N SER A 169 8.09 -8.29 15.00
CA SER A 169 7.85 -8.54 16.43
C SER A 169 8.91 -9.42 17.10
N ARG A 170 9.55 -10.34 16.38
CA ARG A 170 10.49 -11.32 16.96
C ARG A 170 11.76 -10.66 17.50
N ASP A 171 12.37 -11.19 18.56
CA ASP A 171 13.65 -10.65 19.05
C ASP A 171 14.78 -10.87 18.05
N VAL A 172 14.83 -12.06 17.45
CA VAL A 172 15.78 -12.45 16.41
C VAL A 172 15.06 -12.59 15.08
N TRP A 173 15.61 -11.96 14.04
CA TRP A 173 15.08 -12.02 12.68
C TRP A 173 15.15 -13.43 12.07
N GLU A 174 16.29 -14.10 12.25
CA GLU A 174 16.56 -15.42 11.70
C GLU A 174 15.60 -16.48 12.24
N ARG A 175 15.02 -17.24 11.30
CA ARG A 175 14.16 -18.37 11.66
C ARG A 175 15.03 -19.51 12.19
N LYS A 176 14.66 -20.05 13.35
CA LYS A 176 15.27 -21.28 13.86
C LYS A 176 14.88 -22.46 12.95
N PRO A 177 15.76 -23.44 12.68
CA PRO A 177 15.44 -24.60 11.83
C PRO A 177 14.21 -25.41 12.31
N GLN A 178 13.90 -25.34 13.61
CA GLN A 178 12.77 -25.96 14.29
C GLN A 178 11.42 -25.21 14.14
N ASP A 179 11.40 -24.00 13.55
CA ASP A 179 10.17 -23.21 13.30
C ASP A 179 9.42 -23.63 12.02
N GLN A 180 9.84 -24.71 11.37
CA GLN A 180 9.22 -25.20 10.12
C GLN A 180 7.89 -25.89 10.42
N GLU A 181 6.82 -25.10 10.56
CA GLU A 181 5.45 -25.61 10.61
C GLU A 181 5.10 -26.35 9.30
N LYS A 182 4.30 -27.43 9.41
CA LYS A 182 3.74 -28.10 8.21
C LYS A 182 2.95 -27.09 7.39
N ILE A 183 3.20 -27.04 6.08
CA ILE A 183 2.59 -26.08 5.15
C ILE A 183 1.06 -26.04 5.32
N TRP A 184 0.41 -27.19 5.42
CA TRP A 184 -1.05 -27.26 5.56
C TRP A 184 -1.56 -26.62 6.86
N LEU A 185 -0.86 -26.79 8.00
CA LEU A 185 -1.24 -26.14 9.27
C LEU A 185 -1.09 -24.62 9.19
N LYS A 186 -0.06 -24.14 8.49
CA LYS A 186 0.16 -22.71 8.26
C LYS A 186 -1.00 -22.09 7.48
N TYR A 187 -1.41 -22.71 6.38
CA TYR A 187 -2.53 -22.25 5.54
C TYR A 187 -3.88 -22.36 6.26
N LEU A 188 -4.11 -23.43 7.02
CA LEU A 188 -5.32 -23.57 7.83
C LEU A 188 -5.44 -22.45 8.88
N ARG A 189 -4.35 -22.14 9.57
CA ARG A 189 -4.33 -21.01 10.53
C ARG A 189 -4.59 -19.69 9.83
N ASP A 190 -4.00 -19.44 8.66
CA ASP A 190 -4.26 -18.22 7.89
C ASP A 190 -5.72 -18.12 7.46
N PHE A 191 -6.31 -19.22 7.04
CA PHE A 191 -7.73 -19.28 6.70
C PHE A 191 -8.62 -18.96 7.92
N ILE A 192 -8.35 -19.56 9.08
CA ILE A 192 -9.08 -19.26 10.31
C ILE A 192 -8.90 -17.78 10.71
N SER A 193 -7.69 -17.24 10.62
CA SER A 193 -7.43 -15.82 10.89
C SER A 193 -8.17 -14.91 9.91
N LEU A 194 -8.28 -15.28 8.64
CA LEU A 194 -9.05 -14.56 7.64
C LEU A 194 -10.55 -14.53 7.97
N ILE A 195 -11.12 -15.67 8.39
CA ILE A 195 -12.51 -15.73 8.87
C ILE A 195 -12.69 -14.85 10.12
N GLY A 196 -11.76 -14.92 11.07
CA GLY A 196 -11.78 -14.06 12.26
C GLY A 196 -11.75 -12.58 11.92
N LEU A 197 -10.94 -12.18 10.93
CA LEU A 197 -10.89 -10.81 10.42
C LEU A 197 -12.24 -10.40 9.80
N LEU A 198 -12.85 -11.26 8.98
CA LEU A 198 -14.16 -10.97 8.40
C LEU A 198 -15.24 -10.78 9.47
N ILE A 199 -15.26 -11.64 10.49
CA ILE A 199 -16.20 -11.52 11.62
C ILE A 199 -15.96 -10.22 12.38
N ALA A 200 -14.70 -9.88 12.68
CA ALA A 200 -14.36 -8.63 13.34
C ALA A 200 -14.81 -7.40 12.54
N LEU A 201 -14.65 -7.43 11.22
CA LEU A 201 -15.15 -6.38 10.32
C LEU A 201 -16.67 -6.27 10.36
N ILE A 202 -17.40 -7.39 10.29
CA ILE A 202 -18.87 -7.39 10.38
C ILE A 202 -19.31 -6.78 11.71
N ILE A 203 -18.75 -7.23 12.85
CA ILE A 203 -19.07 -6.68 14.17
C ILE A 203 -18.80 -5.17 14.21
N THR A 204 -17.64 -4.74 13.71
CA THR A 204 -17.25 -3.32 13.68
C THR A 204 -18.23 -2.47 12.86
N LEU A 205 -18.62 -2.96 11.67
CA LEU A 205 -19.58 -2.29 10.81
C LEU A 205 -20.98 -2.28 11.42
N SER A 206 -21.41 -3.37 12.07
CA SER A 206 -22.69 -3.44 12.78
C SER A 206 -22.75 -2.44 13.93
N ILE A 207 -21.69 -2.37 14.75
CA ILE A 207 -21.61 -1.38 15.85
C ILE A 207 -21.63 0.04 15.29
N THR A 208 -20.86 0.32 14.24
CA THR A 208 -20.84 1.63 13.57
C THR A 208 -22.23 2.00 13.04
N SER A 209 -22.94 1.05 12.43
CA SER A 209 -24.29 1.27 11.89
C SER A 209 -25.31 1.55 12.99
N ILE A 210 -25.27 0.80 14.11
CA ILE A 210 -26.16 1.02 15.26
C ILE A 210 -25.84 2.36 15.93
N ALA A 211 -24.57 2.73 16.05
CA ALA A 211 -24.17 4.02 16.60
C ALA A 211 -24.71 5.19 15.74
N GLY A 212 -24.66 5.06 14.41
CA GLY A 212 -25.22 6.05 13.49
C GLY A 212 -26.74 6.17 13.59
N SER A 213 -27.47 5.07 13.76
CA SER A 213 -28.93 5.13 13.95
C SER A 213 -29.32 5.65 15.34
N ALA A 214 -28.54 5.34 16.38
CA ALA A 214 -28.70 5.89 17.71
C ALA A 214 -28.50 7.42 17.73
N GLN A 215 -27.59 7.94 16.91
CA GLN A 215 -27.42 9.39 16.74
C GLN A 215 -28.72 10.04 16.24
N GLN A 216 -29.40 9.46 15.25
CA GLN A 216 -30.70 9.99 14.79
C GLN A 216 -31.76 9.91 15.90
N MET A 217 -31.82 8.81 16.64
CA MET A 217 -32.75 8.68 17.78
C MET A 217 -32.50 9.73 18.87
N ILE A 218 -31.23 10.05 19.16
CA ILE A 218 -30.86 11.07 20.16
C ILE A 218 -31.19 12.48 19.66
N ILE A 219 -30.96 12.80 18.38
CA ILE A 219 -31.30 14.11 17.80
C ILE A 219 -32.83 14.32 17.85
N SER A 220 -33.60 13.28 17.49
CA SER A 220 -35.06 13.31 17.61
C SER A 220 -35.54 13.39 19.06
N ALA A 221 -34.90 12.66 20.00
CA ALA A 221 -35.26 12.69 21.42
C ALA A 221 -34.90 14.03 22.08
N LEU A 222 -33.85 14.71 21.62
CA LEU A 222 -33.44 16.05 22.08
C LEU A 222 -34.18 17.17 21.32
N TYR A 223 -35.11 16.83 20.42
CA TYR A 223 -35.86 17.78 19.61
C TYR A 223 -34.96 18.75 18.81
N LEU A 224 -33.79 18.28 18.43
CA LEU A 224 -32.81 19.03 17.62
C LEU A 224 -33.09 18.89 16.12
N ASP A 225 -34.06 18.06 15.73
CA ASP A 225 -34.47 17.82 14.34
C ASP A 225 -34.96 19.10 13.62
N SER A 226 -35.35 20.14 14.35
CA SER A 226 -35.85 21.41 13.79
C SER A 226 -34.79 22.50 13.64
N ILE A 227 -33.53 22.24 13.99
CA ILE A 227 -32.45 23.22 13.85
C ILE A 227 -31.67 22.90 12.58
N GLU A 228 -32.02 23.60 11.49
CA GLU A 228 -31.20 23.63 10.28
C GLU A 228 -29.86 24.33 10.59
N TRP A 229 -28.75 23.64 10.35
CA TRP A 229 -27.40 24.20 10.34
C TRP A 229 -26.79 24.08 8.95
#